data_AF-A0A812EY94-F1
#
_entry.id   AF-A0A812EY94-F1
#
_cell.length_a   1.000
_cell.length_b   1.000
_cell.length_c   1.000
_cell.angle_alpha   90.00
_cell.angle_beta   90.00
_cell.angle_gamma   90.00
#
_symmetry.space_group_name_H-M   'P 1'
#
loop_
_entity.id
_entity.type
_entity.pdbx_description
1 polymer ?
#
loop_
_entity_poly.entity_id
_entity_poly.type
_entity_poly.pdbx_seq_one_letter_code
_entity_poly.pdbx_strand_id
1 'polypeptide(L)'
;MAEDFVDMCAVCKQGVPRASMVYQKGKVFHTQCFADHGSSFPAPNHELNHLSARTRVELVQLKNLKARDELEKQAAKESAKEKRKKPKKKSKKRPAKKPKTQRRKKKAKVKSAKRRTKRR
;
A
#
# COMPACT_ATOMS: atom_id res chain seq x y z
N MET A 1 1.92 -12.32 -54.11
CA MET A 1 0.54 -11.86 -53.86
C MET A 1 0.28 -12.14 -52.40
N ALA A 2 0.01 -11.12 -51.58
CA ALA A 2 -0.32 -11.33 -50.18
C ALA A 2 -1.69 -12.02 -50.15
N GLU A 3 -1.75 -13.23 -49.61
CA GLU A 3 -3.03 -13.94 -49.46
C GLU A 3 -3.91 -13.12 -48.51
N ASP A 4 -5.11 -12.74 -48.97
CA ASP A 4 -6.07 -11.91 -48.24
C ASP A 4 -6.66 -12.67 -47.05
N PHE A 5 -5.84 -12.91 -46.03
CA PHE A 5 -6.23 -13.50 -44.77
C PHE A 5 -7.10 -12.53 -43.98
N VAL A 6 -8.22 -13.03 -43.47
CA VAL A 6 -9.15 -12.24 -42.64
C VAL A 6 -9.02 -12.61 -41.18
N ASP A 7 -9.27 -13.87 -40.85
CA ASP A 7 -9.23 -14.38 -39.48
C ASP A 7 -9.13 -15.92 -39.48
N MET A 8 -9.01 -16.53 -38.30
CA MET A 8 -8.99 -17.98 -38.12
C MET A 8 -10.40 -18.57 -38.04
N CYS A 9 -10.60 -19.71 -38.71
CA CYS A 9 -11.84 -20.47 -38.64
C CYS A 9 -12.09 -20.98 -37.21
N ALA A 10 -13.28 -20.77 -36.68
CA ALA A 10 -13.60 -21.17 -35.31
C ALA A 10 -13.68 -22.70 -35.09
N VAL A 11 -13.73 -23.51 -36.16
CA VAL A 11 -13.77 -24.97 -36.10
C VAL A 11 -12.37 -25.58 -36.23
N CYS A 12 -11.70 -25.38 -37.37
CA CYS A 12 -10.42 -26.00 -37.67
C CYS A 12 -9.19 -25.17 -37.26
N LYS A 13 -9.40 -23.92 -36.81
CA LYS A 13 -8.32 -22.98 -36.43
C LYS A 13 -7.31 -22.71 -37.56
N GLN A 14 -7.69 -22.95 -38.80
CA GLN A 14 -6.88 -22.57 -39.97
C GLN A 14 -7.30 -21.20 -40.48
N GLY A 15 -6.40 -20.54 -41.20
CA GLY A 15 -6.68 -19.24 -41.79
C GLY A 15 -7.77 -19.29 -42.84
N VAL A 16 -8.66 -18.30 -42.80
CA VAL A 16 -9.76 -18.16 -43.75
C VAL A 16 -9.44 -16.99 -44.68
N PRO A 17 -9.30 -17.24 -45.99
CA PRO A 17 -9.14 -16.17 -46.96
C PRO A 17 -10.47 -15.46 -47.19
N ARG A 18 -10.42 -14.18 -47.57
CA ARG A 18 -11.60 -13.33 -47.74
C ARG A 18 -12.63 -13.88 -48.74
N ALA A 19 -12.18 -14.63 -49.76
CA ALA A 19 -13.04 -15.21 -50.77
C ALA A 19 -13.90 -16.38 -50.27
N SER A 20 -13.44 -17.14 -49.27
CA SER A 20 -14.15 -18.33 -48.75
C SER A 20 -14.61 -18.17 -47.29
N MET A 21 -14.72 -16.92 -46.83
CA MET A 21 -15.15 -16.61 -45.47
C MET A 21 -16.67 -16.59 -45.34
N VAL A 22 -17.15 -17.21 -44.26
CA VAL A 22 -18.54 -17.10 -43.79
C VAL A 22 -18.52 -16.51 -42.40
N TYR A 23 -19.19 -15.36 -42.22
CA TYR A 23 -19.31 -14.73 -40.91
C TYR A 23 -20.69 -15.02 -40.31
N GLN A 24 -20.71 -15.85 -39.27
CA GLN A 24 -21.93 -16.32 -38.61
C GLN A 24 -21.71 -16.36 -37.11
N LYS A 25 -22.74 -16.06 -36.30
CA LYS A 25 -22.66 -16.12 -34.83
C LYS A 25 -21.47 -15.32 -34.24
N GLY A 26 -21.05 -14.24 -34.89
CA GLY A 26 -19.91 -13.40 -34.46
C GLY A 26 -18.52 -14.01 -34.67
N LYS A 27 -18.41 -15.06 -35.49
CA LYS A 27 -17.16 -15.78 -35.78
C LYS A 27 -16.99 -16.01 -37.29
N VAL A 28 -15.73 -16.16 -37.72
CA VAL A 28 -15.37 -16.50 -39.10
C VAL A 28 -15.25 -18.02 -39.23
N PHE A 29 -15.77 -18.55 -40.34
CA PHE A 29 -15.69 -19.96 -40.71
C PHE A 29 -15.29 -20.11 -42.17
N HIS A 30 -14.68 -21.23 -42.54
CA HIS A 30 -14.71 -21.69 -43.93
C HIS A 30 -16.13 -22.10 -44.30
N THR A 31 -16.50 -21.94 -45.58
CA THR A 31 -17.82 -22.37 -46.11
C THR A 31 -18.14 -23.83 -45.76
N GLN A 32 -17.17 -24.73 -45.93
CA GLN A 32 -17.31 -26.16 -45.61
C GLN A 32 -17.48 -26.41 -44.10
N CYS A 33 -16.59 -25.83 -43.29
CA CYS A 33 -16.67 -25.98 -41.83
C CYS A 33 -18.00 -25.46 -41.25
N PHE A 34 -18.57 -24.40 -41.84
CA PHE A 34 -19.88 -23.92 -41.45
C PHE A 34 -21.02 -24.85 -41.90
N ALA A 35 -20.92 -25.46 -43.07
CA ALA A 35 -21.92 -26.44 -43.52
C ALA A 35 -21.96 -27.67 -42.61
N ASP A 36 -20.79 -28.18 -42.21
CA ASP A 36 -20.69 -29.41 -41.43
C ASP A 36 -20.95 -29.21 -39.93
N HIS A 37 -20.50 -28.08 -39.37
CA HIS A 37 -20.49 -27.84 -37.93
C HIS A 37 -21.16 -26.52 -37.51
N GLY A 38 -21.62 -25.70 -38.45
CA GLY A 38 -22.16 -24.37 -38.16
C GLY A 38 -23.48 -24.38 -37.41
N SER A 39 -24.30 -25.42 -37.60
CA SER A 39 -25.58 -25.58 -36.88
C SER A 39 -25.35 -25.84 -35.39
N SER A 40 -24.41 -26.72 -35.06
CA SER A 40 -24.04 -27.11 -33.69
C SER A 40 -23.12 -26.11 -32.99
N PHE A 41 -22.50 -25.18 -33.72
CA PHE A 41 -21.63 -24.19 -33.11
C PHE A 41 -22.42 -23.30 -32.13
N PRO A 42 -22.04 -23.22 -30.84
CA PRO A 42 -22.78 -22.45 -29.87
C PRO A 42 -22.80 -20.97 -30.28
N ALA A 43 -23.99 -20.39 -30.35
CA ALA A 43 -24.11 -18.95 -30.47
C ALA A 43 -23.48 -18.30 -29.22
N PRO A 44 -22.83 -17.14 -29.35
CA PRO A 44 -22.32 -16.43 -28.18
C PRO A 44 -23.48 -16.18 -27.21
N ASN A 45 -23.41 -16.79 -26.03
CA ASN A 45 -24.43 -16.65 -24.98
C ASN A 45 -24.50 -15.18 -24.55
N HIS A 46 -25.51 -14.47 -25.05
CA HIS A 46 -25.69 -13.05 -24.80
C HIS A 46 -25.81 -12.74 -23.31
N GLU A 47 -26.44 -13.65 -22.55
CA GLU A 47 -26.55 -13.56 -21.09
C GLU A 47 -25.19 -13.61 -20.39
N LEU A 48 -24.31 -14.54 -20.79
CA LEU A 48 -22.95 -14.62 -20.23
C LEU A 48 -22.12 -13.38 -20.58
N ASN A 49 -22.24 -12.87 -21.80
CA ASN A 49 -21.54 -11.65 -22.20
C ASN A 49 -21.99 -10.46 -21.34
N HIS A 50 -23.29 -10.31 -21.14
CA HIS A 50 -23.84 -9.24 -20.32
C HIS A 50 -23.47 -9.37 -18.84
N LEU A 51 -23.50 -10.58 -18.27
CA LEU A 51 -23.00 -10.84 -16.91
C LEU A 51 -21.50 -10.53 -16.79
N SER A 52 -20.70 -10.90 -17.80
CA SER A 52 -19.26 -10.59 -17.81
C SER A 52 -18.98 -9.09 -17.87
N ALA A 53 -19.80 -8.33 -18.59
CA ALA A 53 -19.68 -6.87 -18.66
C ALA A 53 -20.03 -6.22 -17.32
N ARG A 54 -21.15 -6.64 -16.69
CA ARG A 54 -21.58 -6.14 -15.37
C ARG A 54 -20.54 -6.41 -14.29
N THR A 55 -20.07 -7.65 -14.20
CA THR A 55 -19.04 -8.03 -13.21
C THR A 55 -17.74 -7.26 -13.38
N ARG A 56 -17.30 -6.96 -14.62
CA ARG A 56 -16.14 -6.08 -14.85
C ARG A 56 -16.35 -4.69 -14.26
N VAL A 57 -17.53 -4.10 -14.45
CA VAL A 57 -17.88 -2.77 -13.90
C VAL A 57 -17.91 -2.82 -12.37
N GLU A 58 -18.55 -3.82 -11.78
CA GLU A 58 -18.61 -4.02 -10.33
C GLU A 58 -17.21 -4.15 -9.71
N LEU A 59 -16.31 -4.91 -10.35
CA LEU A 59 -14.93 -5.04 -9.89
C LEU A 59 -14.18 -3.72 -9.91
N VAL A 60 -14.39 -2.89 -10.93
CA VAL A 60 -13.79 -1.55 -10.99
C VAL A 60 -14.33 -0.67 -9.87
N GLN A 61 -15.65 -0.69 -9.62
CA GLN A 61 -16.26 0.05 -8.52
C GLN A 61 -15.69 -0.38 -7.17
N LEU A 62 -15.59 -1.69 -6.91
CA LEU A 62 -15.01 -2.22 -5.67
C LEU A 62 -13.54 -1.87 -5.52
N LYS A 63 -12.75 -1.92 -6.61
CA LYS A 63 -11.34 -1.49 -6.58
C LYS A 63 -11.21 -0.01 -6.25
N ASN A 64 -12.06 0.83 -6.84
CA ASN A 64 -12.07 2.27 -6.56
C ASN A 64 -12.45 2.56 -5.11
N LEU A 65 -13.45 1.86 -4.56
CA LEU A 65 -13.81 1.97 -3.14
C LEU A 65 -12.65 1.55 -2.23
N LYS A 66 -12.02 0.41 -2.49
CA LYS A 66 -10.85 -0.05 -1.72
C LYS A 66 -9.68 0.95 -1.79
N ALA A 67 -9.41 1.51 -2.97
CA ALA A 67 -8.37 2.52 -3.14
C ALA A 67 -8.67 3.78 -2.31
N ARG A 68 -9.94 4.21 -2.24
CA ARG A 68 -10.35 5.35 -1.38
C ARG A 68 -10.18 5.03 0.10
N ASP A 69 -10.59 3.85 0.54
CA ASP A 69 -10.43 3.42 1.95
C ASP A 69 -8.95 3.34 2.35
N GLU A 70 -8.09 2.87 1.45
CA GLU A 70 -6.65 2.83 1.67
C GLU A 70 -6.03 4.23 1.77
N LEU A 71 -6.44 5.15 0.89
CA LEU A 71 -6.02 6.55 0.94
C LEU A 71 -6.49 7.23 2.23
N GLU A 72 -7.72 6.99 2.67
CA GLU A 72 -8.23 7.52 3.94
C GLU A 72 -7.45 6.97 5.14
N LYS A 73 -7.15 5.67 5.16
CA LYS A 73 -6.31 5.05 6.19
C LYS A 73 -4.88 5.60 6.19
N GLN A 74 -4.31 5.92 5.02
CA GLN A 74 -3.00 6.55 4.92
C GLN A 74 -3.04 8.00 5.43
N ALA A 75 -4.04 8.79 5.04
CA ALA A 75 -4.24 10.15 5.53
C ALA A 75 -4.46 10.22 7.06
N ALA A 76 -5.19 9.25 7.63
CA ALA A 76 -5.36 9.12 9.07
C ALA A 76 -4.03 8.81 9.80
N LYS A 77 -3.16 7.99 9.20
CA LYS A 77 -1.83 7.67 9.75
C LYS A 77 -0.88 8.87 9.68
N GLU A 78 -0.92 9.64 8.60
CA GLU A 78 -0.09 10.85 8.44
C GLU A 78 -0.49 11.95 9.41
N SER A 79 -1.79 12.23 9.51
CA SER A 79 -2.33 13.23 10.45
C SER A 79 -2.09 12.85 11.93
N ALA A 80 -2.07 11.56 12.27
CA ALA A 80 -1.69 11.07 13.59
C ALA A 80 -0.18 11.23 13.89
N LYS A 81 0.68 11.12 12.87
CA LYS A 81 2.13 11.38 12.97
C LYS A 81 2.42 12.87 13.18
N GLU A 82 1.66 13.74 12.54
CA GLU A 82 1.81 15.19 12.65
C GLU A 82 1.38 15.72 14.03
N LYS A 83 0.27 15.22 14.59
CA LYS A 83 -0.20 15.58 15.95
C LYS A 83 0.75 15.13 17.08
N ARG A 84 1.70 14.22 16.83
CA ARG A 84 2.72 13.80 17.81
C ARG A 84 3.95 14.71 17.86
N LYS A 85 4.15 15.62 16.89
CA LYS A 85 5.20 16.65 16.98
C LYS A 85 4.71 17.85 17.79
N LYS A 86 4.49 17.65 19.11
CA LYS A 86 4.41 18.81 20.01
C LYS A 86 5.78 19.50 20.00
N PRO A 87 5.87 20.82 19.79
CA PRO A 87 7.15 21.51 19.93
C PRO A 87 7.60 21.35 21.39
N LYS A 88 8.82 20.82 21.60
CA LYS A 88 9.46 20.88 22.91
C LYS A 88 9.56 22.36 23.29
N LYS A 89 8.68 22.84 24.19
CA LYS A 89 8.86 24.14 24.84
C LYS A 89 10.27 24.14 25.43
N LYS A 90 11.16 24.98 24.88
CA LYS A 90 12.49 25.21 25.47
C LYS A 90 12.25 25.64 26.91
N SER A 91 12.64 24.81 27.87
CA SER A 91 12.62 25.20 29.27
C SER A 91 13.58 26.38 29.43
N LYS A 92 13.08 27.53 29.89
CA LYS A 92 13.94 28.64 30.31
C LYS A 92 14.83 28.10 31.43
N LYS A 93 16.14 28.02 31.20
CA LYS A 93 17.15 27.68 32.23
C LYS A 93 16.91 28.59 33.43
N ARG A 94 16.54 28.02 34.58
CA ARG A 94 16.53 28.74 35.85
C ARG A 94 17.97 29.19 36.17
N PRO A 95 18.19 30.42 36.65
CA PRO A 95 19.52 30.86 37.04
C PRO A 95 20.01 30.01 38.23
N ALA A 96 21.25 29.53 38.14
CA ALA A 96 21.90 28.75 39.18
C ALA A 96 21.97 29.57 40.48
N LYS A 97 21.51 28.99 41.60
CA LYS A 97 21.72 29.56 42.94
C LYS A 97 23.23 29.57 43.23
N LYS A 98 23.77 30.76 43.55
CA LYS A 98 25.17 30.96 43.93
C LYS A 98 25.57 30.03 45.09
N PRO A 99 26.76 29.41 45.07
CA PRO A 99 27.21 28.58 46.19
C PRO A 99 27.53 29.46 47.41
N LYS A 100 27.01 29.07 48.59
CA LYS A 100 27.38 29.69 49.87
C LYS A 100 28.85 29.37 50.15
N THR A 101 29.68 30.41 50.24
CA THR A 101 31.09 30.34 50.64
C THR A 101 31.22 29.64 52.00
N GLN A 102 31.81 28.44 52.01
CA GLN A 102 32.21 27.77 53.24
C GLN A 102 33.41 28.51 53.85
N ARG A 103 33.16 29.14 55.01
CA ARG A 103 34.16 29.82 55.82
C ARG A 103 35.14 28.77 56.39
N ARG A 104 36.34 28.67 55.82
CA ARG A 104 37.41 27.79 56.30
C ARG A 104 37.73 28.11 57.77
N LYS A 105 37.49 27.16 58.68
CA LYS A 105 37.96 27.24 60.07
C LYS A 105 39.48 27.03 60.09
N LYS A 106 40.22 28.04 60.60
CA LYS A 106 41.67 27.98 60.83
C LYS A 106 42.00 26.84 61.79
N LYS A 107 42.97 26.00 61.43
CA LYS A 107 43.58 24.99 62.32
C LYS A 107 44.41 25.70 63.39
N ALA A 108 44.07 25.53 64.66
CA ALA A 108 44.92 25.95 65.78
C ALA A 108 45.99 24.89 66.03
N LYS A 109 47.25 25.32 66.18
CA LYS A 109 48.42 24.48 66.43
C LYS A 109 48.45 24.00 67.88
N VAL A 110 48.70 22.70 68.00
CA VAL A 110 49.26 21.88 69.10
C VAL A 110 50.10 22.64 70.15
N LYS A 111 49.93 22.30 71.44
CA LYS A 111 50.99 21.76 72.33
C LYS A 111 50.47 21.33 73.71
N SER A 112 51.16 20.30 74.23
CA SER A 112 50.89 19.41 75.36
C SER A 112 51.20 19.98 76.75
N ALA A 113 50.48 19.51 77.78
CA ALA A 113 50.96 19.36 79.17
C ALA A 113 50.05 18.32 79.87
N LYS A 114 50.48 17.07 80.06
CA LYS A 114 51.25 16.49 81.18
C LYS A 114 50.56 16.59 82.56
N ARG A 115 50.08 15.41 82.99
CA ARG A 115 50.20 14.76 84.33
C ARG A 115 49.18 15.01 85.46
N ARG A 116 48.65 13.84 85.88
CA ARG A 116 48.59 13.25 87.25
C ARG A 116 47.53 13.72 88.26
N THR A 117 46.70 12.74 88.66
CA THR A 117 46.34 12.29 90.04
C THR A 117 46.00 13.37 91.08
N LYS A 118 44.94 13.28 91.91
CA LYS A 118 44.68 12.22 92.92
C LYS A 118 43.40 12.59 93.71
N ARG A 119 42.66 11.57 94.19
CA ARG A 119 41.81 11.47 95.41
C ARG A 119 40.99 12.69 95.89
N ARG A 120 39.69 12.47 96.08
CA ARG A 120 39.10 12.33 97.42
C ARG A 120 38.02 11.27 97.39
#